data_AF-A0A3L7RQT9-F1
#
_entry.id   AF-A0A3L7RQT9-F1
#
_cell.length_a   1.000
_cell.length_b   1.000
_cell.length_c   1.000
_cell.angle_alpha   90.00
_cell.angle_beta   90.00
_cell.angle_gamma   90.00
#
_symmetry.space_group_name_H-M   'P 1'
#
loop_
_entity.id
_entity.type
_entity.pdbx_description
1 polymer ?
#
loop_
_entity_poly.entity_id
_entity_poly.type
_entity_poly.pdbx_seq_one_letter_code
_entity_poly.pdbx_strand_id
1 'polypeptide(L)'
;EIFGDKSEYVVAAPQYRAAANTAMGWKNSNLRTEMTRFLRRAGVSGWPRLFHSMRASRQTELQREFPLHVVCSWLGNSPRIAQQSYLLVTEDDFAKAAGVAKVMVEG
;
A
#
# COMPACT_ATOMS: atom_id res chain seq x y z
N GLU A 1 -22.50 -18.76 -4.56
CA GLU A 1 -21.45 -17.92 -3.93
C GLU A 1 -20.10 -18.26 -4.56
N ILE A 2 -19.28 -17.25 -4.86
CA ILE A 2 -17.99 -17.44 -5.56
C ILE A 2 -16.93 -18.07 -4.62
N PHE A 3 -17.19 -18.06 -3.31
CA PHE A 3 -16.41 -18.74 -2.30
C PHE A 3 -17.41 -19.52 -1.46
N GLY A 4 -17.40 -20.85 -1.53
CA GLY A 4 -18.34 -21.68 -0.77
C GLY A 4 -18.21 -21.51 0.74
N ASP A 5 -18.83 -22.41 1.49
CA ASP A 5 -19.02 -22.43 2.96
C ASP A 5 -17.72 -22.39 3.82
N LYS A 6 -16.55 -22.24 3.19
CA LYS A 6 -15.23 -22.09 3.82
C LYS A 6 -14.55 -20.82 3.31
N SER A 7 -15.05 -19.67 3.72
CA SER A 7 -14.41 -18.38 3.45
C SER A 7 -13.36 -18.08 4.52
N GLU A 8 -12.08 -18.05 4.16
CA GLU A 8 -11.02 -17.49 5.01
C GLU A 8 -10.89 -15.99 4.72
N TYR A 9 -10.91 -15.18 5.77
CA TYR A 9 -10.87 -13.73 5.63
C TYR A 9 -9.51 -13.19 6.06
N VAL A 10 -8.91 -12.35 5.20
CA VAL A 10 -7.66 -11.62 5.52
C VAL A 10 -7.85 -10.71 6.74
N VAL A 11 -9.04 -10.15 6.92
CA VAL A 11 -9.41 -9.35 8.10
C VAL A 11 -10.19 -10.22 9.07
N ALA A 12 -9.49 -10.76 10.07
CA ALA A 12 -10.07 -11.62 11.09
C ALA A 12 -11.14 -10.92 11.95
N ALA A 13 -11.08 -9.59 12.07
CA ALA A 13 -11.99 -8.76 12.84
C ALA A 13 -13.38 -8.63 12.16
N PRO A 14 -14.44 -9.31 12.68
CA PRO A 14 -15.75 -9.35 12.01
C PRO A 14 -16.43 -7.99 11.89
N GLN A 15 -16.18 -7.07 12.83
CA GLN A 15 -16.76 -5.73 12.83
C GLN A 15 -16.36 -4.91 11.61
N TYR A 16 -15.12 -5.05 11.12
CA TYR A 16 -14.68 -4.34 9.93
C TYR A 16 -15.31 -4.91 8.66
N ARG A 17 -15.50 -6.23 8.62
CA ARG A 17 -16.17 -6.92 7.50
C ARG A 17 -17.65 -6.57 7.45
N ALA A 18 -18.34 -6.59 8.59
CA ALA A 18 -19.73 -6.18 8.70
C ALA A 18 -19.91 -4.73 8.25
N ALA A 19 -19.04 -3.81 8.69
CA ALA A 19 -19.05 -2.42 8.23
C ALA A 19 -18.81 -2.29 6.72
N ALA A 20 -17.91 -3.09 6.16
CA ALA A 20 -17.59 -3.08 4.73
C ALA A 20 -18.67 -3.72 3.85
N ASN A 21 -19.54 -4.58 4.40
CA ASN A 21 -20.56 -5.32 3.65
C ASN A 21 -21.80 -4.45 3.36
N THR A 22 -21.57 -3.32 2.68
CA THR A 22 -22.60 -2.37 2.24
C THR A 22 -22.24 -1.84 0.85
N ALA A 23 -23.14 -1.10 0.21
CA ALA A 23 -22.87 -0.45 -1.07
C ALA A 23 -21.65 0.51 -1.03
N MET A 24 -21.30 1.04 0.14
CA MET A 24 -20.17 1.95 0.33
C MET A 24 -18.83 1.22 0.55
N GLY A 25 -18.84 -0.10 0.70
CA GLY A 25 -17.65 -0.92 0.86
C GLY A 25 -16.80 -0.58 2.08
N TRP A 26 -15.49 -0.83 1.98
CA TRP A 26 -14.48 -0.57 3.02
C TRP A 26 -14.37 0.89 3.48
N LYS A 27 -15.02 1.84 2.79
CA LYS A 27 -15.11 3.22 3.25
C LYS A 27 -15.80 3.32 4.62
N ASN A 28 -16.75 2.44 4.90
CA ASN A 28 -17.47 2.40 6.17
C ASN A 28 -16.63 1.87 7.34
N SER A 29 -15.53 1.17 7.07
CA SER A 29 -14.65 0.62 8.10
C SER A 29 -13.73 1.67 8.75
N ASN A 30 -13.77 2.93 8.29
CA ASN A 30 -13.01 4.07 8.86
C ASN A 30 -11.50 3.82 9.05
N LEU A 31 -10.89 3.03 8.15
CA LEU A 31 -9.48 2.61 8.25
C LEU A 31 -8.50 3.78 8.36
N ARG A 32 -8.82 4.93 7.75
CA ARG A 32 -7.99 6.14 7.82
C ARG A 32 -7.90 6.70 9.22
N THR A 33 -9.02 6.74 9.93
CA THR A 33 -9.10 7.28 11.28
C THR A 33 -8.26 6.45 12.24
N GLU A 34 -8.39 5.13 12.17
CA GLU A 34 -7.61 4.22 13.01
C GLU A 34 -6.11 4.29 12.69
N MET A 35 -5.73 4.27 11.41
CA MET A 35 -4.32 4.42 11.05
C MET A 35 -3.74 5.77 11.53
N THR A 36 -4.50 6.86 11.41
CA THR A 36 -4.04 8.18 11.90
C THR A 36 -3.89 8.19 13.42
N ARG A 37 -4.76 7.49 14.15
CA ARG A 37 -4.65 7.30 15.60
C ARG A 37 -3.36 6.54 15.95
N PHE A 38 -3.01 5.49 15.20
CA PHE A 38 -1.77 4.74 15.42
C PHE A 38 -0.53 5.56 15.10
N LEU A 39 -0.50 6.29 13.99
CA LEU A 39 0.61 7.19 13.65
C LEU A 39 0.88 8.18 14.77
N ARG A 40 -0.17 8.82 15.30
CA ARG A 40 -0.05 9.74 16.43
C ARG A 40 0.50 9.06 17.68
N ARG A 41 0.06 7.84 18.00
CA ARG A 41 0.58 7.07 19.15
C ARG A 41 2.04 6.68 18.98
N ALA A 42 2.47 6.47 17.73
CA ALA A 42 3.86 6.15 17.39
C ALA A 42 4.76 7.40 17.27
N GLY A 43 4.24 8.62 17.51
CA GLY A 43 4.99 9.86 17.33
C GLY A 43 5.27 10.22 15.86
N VAL A 44 4.61 9.55 14.91
CA VAL A 44 4.74 9.81 13.48
C VAL A 44 3.70 10.84 13.05
N SER A 45 4.14 11.87 12.32
CA SER A 45 3.25 12.87 11.77
C SER A 45 2.29 12.27 10.73
N GLY A 46 1.04 12.71 10.75
CA GLY A 46 0.04 12.22 9.80
C GLY A 46 0.35 12.67 8.38
N TRP A 47 0.35 11.74 7.42
CA TRP A 47 0.66 12.06 6.02
C TRP A 47 -0.57 12.53 5.23
N PRO A 48 -0.43 13.53 4.35
CA PRO A 48 -1.46 13.84 3.36
C PRO A 48 -1.65 12.62 2.45
N ARG A 49 -2.92 12.31 2.13
CA ARG A 49 -3.30 11.18 1.25
C ARG A 49 -2.69 9.81 1.66
N LEU A 50 -2.49 9.57 2.96
CA LEU A 50 -1.96 8.35 3.59
C LEU A 50 -1.99 7.04 2.76
N PHE A 51 -3.16 6.44 2.51
CA PHE A 51 -3.25 5.17 1.77
C PHE A 51 -2.90 5.29 0.29
N HIS A 52 -3.10 6.46 -0.32
CA HIS A 52 -2.66 6.71 -1.68
C HIS A 52 -1.14 6.75 -1.76
N SER A 53 -0.48 7.43 -0.82
CA SER A 53 0.98 7.49 -0.73
C SER A 53 1.60 6.13 -0.41
N MET A 54 1.03 5.36 0.52
CA MET A 54 1.53 3.99 0.81
C MET A 54 1.37 3.06 -0.40
N ARG A 55 0.23 3.14 -1.09
CA ARG A 55 0.03 2.42 -2.35
C ARG A 55 1.03 2.85 -3.43
N ALA A 56 1.41 4.13 -3.42
CA ALA A 56 2.43 4.67 -4.31
C ALA A 56 3.78 3.99 -4.14
N SER A 57 4.29 4.03 -2.90
CA SER A 57 5.54 3.39 -2.54
C SER A 57 5.51 1.90 -2.87
N ARG A 58 4.42 1.21 -2.54
CA ARG A 58 4.31 -0.23 -2.81
C ARG A 58 4.31 -0.53 -4.31
N GLN A 59 3.72 0.32 -5.13
CA GLN A 59 3.78 0.15 -6.58
C GLN A 59 5.21 0.31 -7.11
N THR A 60 5.95 1.31 -6.65
CA THR A 60 7.36 1.52 -7.01
C THR A 60 8.21 0.31 -6.65
N GLU A 61 8.04 -0.24 -5.44
CA GLU A 61 8.72 -1.46 -4.99
C GLU A 61 8.41 -2.66 -5.90
N LEU A 62 7.12 -2.93 -6.14
CA LEU A 62 6.71 -4.05 -7.00
C LEU A 62 7.22 -3.92 -8.43
N GLN A 63 7.29 -2.70 -8.97
CA GLN A 63 7.81 -2.46 -10.32
C GLN A 63 9.32 -2.68 -10.45
N ARG A 64 10.06 -2.73 -9.34
CA ARG A 64 11.47 -3.14 -9.34
C ARG A 64 11.63 -4.65 -9.54
N GLU A 65 10.61 -5.43 -9.18
CA GLU A 65 10.63 -6.90 -9.19
C GLU A 65 9.80 -7.50 -10.33
N PHE A 66 8.73 -6.83 -10.74
CA PHE A 66 7.72 -7.38 -11.66
C PHE A 66 7.39 -6.43 -12.82
N PRO A 67 6.98 -6.95 -13.99
CA PRO A 67 6.59 -6.12 -15.13
C PRO A 67 5.41 -5.19 -14.82
N LEU A 68 5.43 -3.99 -15.41
CA LEU A 68 4.43 -2.94 -15.23
C LEU A 68 2.98 -3.44 -15.34
N HIS A 69 2.65 -4.21 -16.38
CA HIS A 69 1.28 -4.65 -16.63
C HIS A 69 0.76 -5.63 -15.54
N VAL A 70 1.65 -6.44 -14.96
CA VAL A 70 1.32 -7.35 -13.85
C VAL A 70 1.00 -6.56 -12.60
N VAL A 71 1.86 -5.62 -12.23
CA VAL A 71 1.66 -4.76 -11.06
C VAL A 71 0.39 -3.92 -11.20
N CYS A 72 0.16 -3.34 -12.38
CA CYS A 72 -1.06 -2.60 -12.71
C CYS A 72 -2.32 -3.46 -12.54
N SER A 73 -2.26 -4.74 -12.96
CA SER A 73 -3.37 -5.68 -12.79
C SER A 73 -3.66 -5.97 -11.32
N TRP A 74 -2.64 -6.22 -10.49
CA TRP A 74 -2.80 -6.48 -9.06
C TRP A 74 -3.33 -5.26 -8.30
N LEU A 75 -2.81 -4.09 -8.63
CA LEU A 75 -3.20 -2.87 -7.95
C LEU A 75 -4.54 -2.34 -8.50
N GLY A 76 -4.92 -2.63 -9.73
CA GLY A 76 -6.16 -2.13 -10.32
C GLY A 76 -6.04 -0.69 -10.82
N ASN A 77 -4.91 -0.34 -11.43
CA ASN A 77 -4.71 0.92 -12.15
C ASN A 77 -4.20 0.66 -13.57
N SER A 78 -4.23 1.69 -14.43
CA SER A 78 -3.69 1.58 -15.79
C SER A 78 -2.20 1.94 -15.85
N PRO A 79 -1.44 1.43 -16.84
CA PRO A 79 -0.05 1.83 -17.07
C PRO A 79 0.14 3.35 -17.22
N ARG A 80 -0.84 4.05 -17.80
CA ARG A 80 -0.83 5.50 -17.92
C ARG A 80 -0.87 6.19 -16.55
N ILE A 81 -1.79 5.77 -15.67
CA ILE A 81 -1.86 6.28 -14.30
C ILE A 81 -0.62 5.87 -13.51
N ALA A 82 -0.08 4.68 -13.78
CA ALA A 82 1.13 4.20 -13.16
C ALA A 82 2.35 5.09 -13.46
N GLN A 83 2.55 5.44 -14.74
CA GLN A 83 3.69 6.24 -15.20
C GLN A 83 3.60 7.71 -14.74
N GLN A 84 2.38 8.26 -14.59
CA GLN A 84 2.18 9.63 -14.14
C GLN A 84 2.47 9.84 -12.64
N SER A 85 2.55 8.78 -11.83
CA SER A 85 2.44 8.92 -10.38
C SER A 85 3.47 8.14 -9.54
N TYR A 86 4.31 7.26 -10.10
CA TYR A 86 5.00 6.24 -9.27
C TYR A 86 6.48 5.94 -9.57
N LEU A 87 7.16 6.74 -10.38
CA LEU A 87 8.63 6.67 -10.46
C LEU A 87 9.24 7.74 -9.57
N LEU A 88 8.98 7.65 -8.27
CA LEU A 88 9.70 8.49 -7.32
C LEU A 88 11.14 7.99 -7.30
N VAL A 89 12.08 8.84 -7.71
CA VAL A 89 13.51 8.55 -7.54
C VAL A 89 13.77 8.56 -6.03
N THR A 90 14.16 7.42 -5.48
CA THR A 90 14.50 7.27 -4.06
C THR A 90 16.00 7.46 -3.85
N GLU A 91 16.40 7.77 -2.62
CA GLU A 91 17.83 7.79 -2.24
C GLU A 91 18.51 6.45 -2.51
N ASP A 92 17.77 5.34 -2.37
CA ASP A 92 18.25 4.00 -2.71
C ASP A 92 18.58 3.86 -4.21
N ASP A 93 17.80 4.49 -5.08
CA ASP A 93 18.09 4.49 -6.53
C ASP A 93 19.38 5.28 -6.83
N PHE A 94 19.58 6.41 -6.13
CA PHE A 94 20.83 7.18 -6.23
C PHE A 94 22.03 6.40 -5.69
N ALA A 95 21.93 5.80 -4.51
CA ALA A 95 23.01 5.02 -3.91
C ALA A 95 23.41 3.83 -4.79
N LYS A 96 22.41 3.12 -5.34
CA LYS A 96 22.61 2.03 -6.29
C LYS A 96 23.32 2.51 -7.56
N ALA A 97 22.90 3.63 -8.14
CA ALA A 97 23.53 4.19 -9.33
C ALA A 97 24.96 4.69 -9.06
N ALA A 98 25.22 5.24 -7.88
CA ALA A 98 26.54 5.72 -7.45
C ALA A 98 27.50 4.58 -7.04
N GLY A 99 27.04 3.32 -7.01
CA GLY A 99 27.85 2.17 -6.57
C GLY A 99 28.17 2.16 -5.08
N VAL A 100 27.42 2.93 -4.27
CA VAL A 100 27.61 2.98 -2.81
C VAL A 100 26.90 1.79 -2.19
N ALA A 101 27.65 0.80 -1.73
CA ALA A 101 27.10 -0.34 -0.99
C ALA A 101 26.52 0.14 0.35
N LYS A 102 25.28 -0.26 0.68
CA LYS A 102 24.70 -0.01 2.02
C LYS A 102 25.56 -0.70 3.06
N VAL A 103 26.18 0.09 3.94
CA VAL A 103 26.74 -0.40 5.19
C VAL A 103 25.56 -0.83 6.05
N MET A 104 25.41 -2.14 6.28
CA MET A 104 24.46 -2.64 7.26
C MET A 104 24.91 -2.16 8.64
N VAL A 105 24.13 -1.26 9.26
CA VAL A 105 24.25 -1.00 10.68
C VAL A 105 23.34 -2.00 11.37
N GLU A 106 23.94 -3.05 11.94
CA GLU A 106 23.24 -3.93 12.89
C GLU A 106 22.90 -3.08 14.13
N GLY A 107 21.63 -3.09 14.51
CA GLY A 107 21.11 -2.47 15.72
C GLY A 107 20.37 -3.50 16.56
#